data_AF-A0A2G9N2N4-F1
#
_entry.id   AF-A0A2G9N2N4-F1
#
_cell.length_a   1.000
_cell.length_b   1.000
_cell.length_c   1.000
_cell.angle_alpha   90.00
_cell.angle_beta   90.00
_cell.angle_gamma   90.00
#
_symmetry.space_group_name_H-M   'P 1'
#
loop_
_entity.id
_entity.type
_entity.pdbx_description
1 polymer ?
#
loop_
_entity_poly.entity_id
_entity_poly.type
_entity_poly.pdbx_seq_one_letter_code
_entity_poly.pdbx_strand_id
1 'polypeptide(L)'
;MEKFQKLLEDIKNNLKKYYPKSELAMVEEAYFYAQKAHEGQKRESGEPYFIHPLEVAFELSEKGMDAVVVSTALMHDLLEDTKTSKKEVEQIFGKPVFEMIEALTKLNLASFKSRQEQSTATATKTILAASKDVRVLVIKLFDKLNNLRTIKYLPKDRQKRIAEHTLTVYVPLAHKLGMHELKYELEDYCFKALDHKKYTKTKNKIIQVQKKKKNDIKKIIKALKTKHQKQKWTFGEKSKSVYAIYSKMLLEGKSIQEITDMSIVKIIVPTKEDCYQALGKIHETFTPIPGKIKDYIAIPEHGIYESLHTQIIGPSKVPIKIYIFSEQMEEKANDGIVYYLRNSTNSSSSIKKVKEMLSNLKNQEIKNEKELQNTLDLNFHNHINLVFTHNGEPIAIPRDATALDFAFFSNQHMAKKAAKAQINGKVQPVWTKLESGDRVKIFYSNTNQIGSQWLAFVNTDKAKAEIQKAIKLTVHKKMREFAKIKVVCVDRAGLLAEQAKIMAKNKIDLGNTLSRVNDDNVTYTTEMYIKTGEGKNLQKAINELKKIKETLNVTLEYL
;
A
#
# COMPACT_ATOMS: atom_id res chain seq x y z
N MET A 1 -28.18 30.31 -13.29
CA MET A 1 -28.64 30.27 -14.69
C MET A 1 -27.43 30.20 -15.62
N GLU A 2 -26.57 31.23 -15.64
CA GLU A 2 -25.39 31.29 -16.53
C GLU A 2 -24.39 30.13 -16.37
N LYS A 3 -24.09 29.71 -15.13
CA LYS A 3 -23.22 28.54 -14.85
C LYS A 3 -23.77 27.23 -15.46
N PHE A 4 -25.08 27.00 -15.42
CA PHE A 4 -25.66 25.74 -15.89
C PHE A 4 -25.69 25.66 -17.41
N GLN A 5 -26.07 26.76 -18.07
CA GLN A 5 -26.04 26.87 -19.53
C GLN A 5 -24.61 26.72 -20.07
N LYS A 6 -23.63 27.35 -19.41
CA LYS A 6 -22.22 27.19 -19.78
C LYS A 6 -21.78 25.72 -19.72
N LEU A 7 -22.08 25.01 -18.63
CA LEU A 7 -21.73 23.60 -18.50
C LEU A 7 -22.41 22.72 -19.55
N LEU A 8 -23.67 23.00 -19.91
CA LEU A 8 -24.35 22.30 -20.99
C LEU A 8 -23.65 22.51 -22.35
N GLU A 9 -23.28 23.75 -22.67
CA GLU A 9 -22.54 24.04 -23.90
C GLU A 9 -21.16 23.39 -23.90
N ASP A 10 -20.45 23.39 -22.77
CA ASP A 10 -19.17 22.70 -22.66
C ASP A 10 -19.32 21.17 -22.84
N ILE A 11 -20.38 20.55 -22.28
CA ILE A 11 -20.74 19.14 -22.52
C ILE A 11 -20.96 18.90 -24.02
N LYS A 12 -21.76 19.73 -24.69
CA LYS A 12 -22.04 19.60 -26.13
C LYS A 12 -20.77 19.74 -26.96
N ASN A 13 -19.88 20.67 -26.61
CA ASN A 13 -18.61 20.87 -27.28
C ASN A 13 -17.68 19.66 -27.12
N ASN A 14 -17.60 19.10 -25.91
CA ASN A 14 -16.86 17.87 -25.65
C ASN A 14 -17.42 16.69 -26.46
N LEU A 15 -18.74 16.53 -26.50
CA LEU A 15 -19.39 15.47 -27.28
C LEU A 15 -19.12 15.63 -28.78
N LYS A 16 -19.22 16.85 -29.34
CA LYS A 16 -18.87 17.11 -30.75
C LYS A 16 -17.41 16.77 -31.06
N LYS A 17 -16.49 17.06 -30.13
CA LYS A 17 -15.05 16.79 -30.28
C LYS A 17 -14.77 15.29 -30.40
N TYR A 18 -15.41 14.46 -29.57
CA TYR A 18 -15.18 13.01 -29.57
C TYR A 18 -16.12 12.23 -30.51
N TYR A 19 -17.32 12.74 -30.74
CA TYR A 19 -18.39 12.14 -31.52
C TYR A 19 -19.05 13.20 -32.41
N PRO A 20 -18.52 13.48 -33.61
CA PRO A 20 -19.08 14.51 -34.51
C PRO A 20 -20.53 14.26 -34.92
N LYS A 21 -20.99 13.00 -34.88
CA LYS A 21 -22.37 12.57 -35.16
C LYS A 21 -23.18 12.30 -33.88
N SER A 22 -22.79 12.88 -32.74
CA SER A 22 -23.49 12.66 -31.46
C SER A 22 -24.92 13.18 -31.50
N GLU A 23 -25.82 12.45 -30.83
CA GLU A 23 -27.21 12.85 -30.60
C GLU A 23 -27.28 13.90 -29.48
N LEU A 24 -26.85 15.13 -29.79
CA LEU A 24 -26.84 16.24 -28.81
C LEU A 24 -28.24 16.56 -28.29
N ALA A 25 -29.28 16.34 -29.12
CA ALA A 25 -30.68 16.53 -28.74
C ALA A 25 -31.07 15.67 -27.52
N MET A 26 -30.60 14.42 -27.46
CA MET A 26 -30.85 13.53 -26.32
C MET A 26 -30.25 14.10 -25.02
N VAL A 27 -29.06 14.69 -25.10
CA VAL A 27 -28.37 15.27 -23.94
C VAL A 27 -29.04 16.55 -23.47
N GLU A 28 -29.49 17.40 -24.41
CA GLU A 28 -30.29 18.59 -24.09
C GLU A 28 -31.62 18.22 -23.44
N GLU A 29 -32.32 17.23 -23.99
CA GLU A 29 -33.58 16.73 -23.43
C GLU A 29 -33.37 16.16 -22.01
N ALA A 30 -32.32 15.35 -21.82
CA ALA A 30 -31.96 14.81 -20.51
C ALA A 30 -31.61 15.92 -19.51
N TYR A 31 -30.92 16.97 -19.96
CA TYR A 31 -30.59 18.13 -19.15
C TYR A 31 -31.86 18.85 -18.67
N PHE A 32 -32.78 19.19 -19.57
CA PHE A 32 -33.99 19.92 -19.21
C PHE A 32 -34.93 19.06 -18.36
N TYR A 33 -35.03 17.77 -18.66
CA TYR A 33 -35.82 16.82 -17.89
C TYR A 33 -35.29 16.71 -16.45
N ALA A 34 -33.98 16.48 -16.28
CA ALA A 34 -33.37 16.37 -14.96
C ALA A 34 -33.43 17.69 -14.18
N GLN A 35 -33.24 18.83 -14.85
CA GLN A 35 -33.38 20.15 -14.22
C GLN A 35 -34.78 20.36 -13.65
N LYS A 36 -35.81 20.01 -14.44
CA LYS A 36 -37.22 20.13 -14.04
C LYS A 36 -37.58 19.14 -12.93
N ALA A 37 -37.11 17.90 -13.02
CA ALA A 37 -37.42 16.86 -12.05
C ALA A 37 -36.82 17.15 -10.66
N HIS A 38 -35.65 17.79 -10.61
CA HIS A 38 -35.00 18.25 -9.37
C HIS A 38 -35.36 19.69 -8.98
N GLU A 39 -36.40 20.30 -9.59
CA GLU A 39 -36.81 21.65 -9.27
C GLU A 39 -37.24 21.79 -7.80
N GLY A 40 -36.74 22.82 -7.12
CA GLY A 40 -36.98 23.04 -5.69
C GLY A 40 -36.13 22.17 -4.75
N GLN A 41 -35.45 21.12 -5.25
CA GLN A 41 -34.55 20.30 -4.45
C GLN A 41 -33.21 21.01 -4.23
N LYS A 42 -32.71 20.99 -2.98
CA LYS A 42 -31.43 21.58 -2.59
C LYS A 42 -30.50 20.53 -2.00
N ARG A 43 -29.20 20.72 -2.23
CA ARG A 43 -28.16 19.98 -1.53
C ARG A 43 -28.01 20.48 -0.10
N GLU A 44 -27.33 19.70 0.72
CA GLU A 44 -26.92 20.08 2.08
C GLU A 44 -25.98 21.31 2.09
N SER A 45 -25.38 21.67 0.95
CA SER A 45 -24.64 22.92 0.75
C SER A 45 -25.54 24.16 0.57
N GLY A 46 -26.83 23.97 0.31
CA GLY A 46 -27.79 25.02 -0.07
C GLY A 46 -27.90 25.26 -1.59
N GLU A 47 -27.02 24.67 -2.40
CA GLU A 47 -27.07 24.77 -3.87
C GLU A 47 -28.21 23.92 -4.47
N PRO A 48 -28.71 24.25 -5.68
CA PRO A 48 -29.68 23.40 -6.38
C PRO A 48 -29.15 21.98 -6.58
N TYR A 49 -29.97 20.95 -6.31
CA TYR A 49 -29.53 19.55 -6.40
C TYR A 49 -28.96 19.18 -7.78
N PHE A 50 -29.59 19.69 -8.83
CA PHE A 50 -29.25 19.49 -10.22
C PHE A 50 -27.77 19.80 -10.58
N ILE A 51 -27.07 20.64 -9.81
CA ILE A 51 -25.64 20.89 -10.05
C ILE A 51 -24.81 19.59 -9.97
N HIS A 52 -25.20 18.64 -9.11
CA HIS A 52 -24.46 17.40 -8.94
C HIS A 52 -24.50 16.50 -10.18
N PRO A 53 -25.68 16.08 -10.69
CA PRO A 53 -25.75 15.33 -11.95
C PRO A 53 -25.11 16.06 -13.13
N LEU A 54 -25.22 17.40 -13.19
CA LEU A 54 -24.62 18.21 -14.24
C LEU A 54 -23.08 18.18 -14.21
N GLU A 55 -22.47 18.31 -13.02
CA GLU A 55 -21.01 18.23 -12.88
C GLU A 55 -20.49 16.82 -13.21
N VAL A 56 -21.21 15.76 -12.80
CA VAL A 56 -20.85 14.37 -13.15
C VAL A 56 -20.92 14.15 -14.67
N ALA A 57 -21.98 14.63 -15.32
CA ALA A 57 -22.13 14.55 -16.78
C ALA A 57 -21.03 15.34 -17.52
N PHE A 58 -20.66 16.51 -17.01
CA PHE A 58 -19.56 17.30 -17.54
C PHE A 58 -18.23 16.55 -17.47
N GLU A 59 -17.84 16.00 -16.32
CA GLU A 59 -16.59 15.26 -16.16
C GLU A 59 -16.53 14.02 -17.07
N LEU A 60 -17.65 13.31 -17.22
CA LEU A 60 -17.75 12.18 -18.15
C LEU A 60 -17.60 12.63 -19.62
N SER A 61 -18.16 13.79 -19.98
CA SER A 61 -18.00 14.35 -21.33
C SER A 61 -16.56 14.76 -21.62
N GLU A 62 -15.84 15.33 -20.64
CA GLU A 62 -14.41 15.68 -20.79
C GLU A 62 -13.54 14.44 -21.03
N LYS A 63 -13.92 13.31 -20.41
CA LYS A 63 -13.27 12.01 -20.64
C LYS A 63 -13.68 11.33 -21.96
N GLY A 64 -14.56 11.95 -22.73
CA GLY A 64 -15.01 11.45 -24.03
C GLY A 64 -16.00 10.29 -23.96
N MET A 65 -16.81 10.23 -22.90
CA MET A 65 -17.92 9.28 -22.85
C MET A 65 -19.04 9.69 -23.81
N ASP A 66 -19.78 8.70 -24.32
CA ASP A 66 -20.83 8.91 -25.33
C ASP A 66 -22.08 9.63 -24.78
N ALA A 67 -22.95 10.06 -25.68
CA ALA A 67 -24.20 10.76 -25.34
C ALA A 67 -25.13 9.93 -24.43
N VAL A 68 -25.11 8.60 -24.53
CA VAL A 68 -25.94 7.71 -23.69
C VAL A 68 -25.44 7.75 -22.25
N VAL A 69 -24.13 7.65 -22.03
CA VAL A 69 -23.51 7.76 -20.70
C VAL A 69 -23.73 9.13 -20.09
N VAL A 70 -23.53 10.20 -20.87
CA VAL A 70 -23.70 11.58 -20.41
C VAL A 70 -25.17 11.84 -20.04
N SER A 71 -26.12 11.41 -20.88
CA SER A 71 -27.56 11.53 -20.59
C SER A 71 -27.95 10.72 -19.36
N THR A 72 -27.42 9.49 -19.23
CA THR A 72 -27.62 8.66 -18.03
C THR A 72 -27.09 9.35 -16.77
N ALA A 73 -25.92 10.00 -16.85
CA ALA A 73 -25.32 10.70 -15.71
C ALA A 73 -26.15 11.92 -15.26
N LEU A 74 -26.74 12.67 -16.19
CA LEU A 74 -27.68 13.76 -15.87
C LEU A 74 -28.92 13.23 -15.11
N MET A 75 -29.28 11.97 -15.34
CA MET A 75 -30.51 11.35 -14.87
C MET A 75 -30.31 10.29 -13.77
N HIS A 76 -29.09 10.11 -13.27
CA HIS A 76 -28.73 8.91 -12.50
C HIS A 76 -29.47 8.75 -11.16
N ASP A 77 -29.91 9.86 -10.56
CA ASP A 77 -30.65 9.88 -9.29
C ASP A 77 -32.17 10.11 -9.48
N LEU A 78 -32.67 10.23 -10.72
CA LEU A 78 -34.08 10.58 -10.95
C LEU A 78 -35.06 9.56 -10.40
N LEU A 79 -34.79 8.26 -10.57
CA LEU A 79 -35.68 7.21 -10.08
C LEU A 79 -35.68 7.07 -8.55
N GLU A 80 -34.65 7.59 -7.87
CA GLU A 80 -34.51 7.48 -6.42
C GLU A 80 -35.03 8.73 -5.70
N ASP A 81 -34.79 9.92 -6.26
CA ASP A 81 -35.01 11.19 -5.58
C ASP A 81 -36.23 11.97 -6.09
N THR A 82 -36.89 11.51 -7.16
CA THR A 82 -38.02 12.23 -7.78
C THR A 82 -39.24 11.32 -7.99
N LYS A 83 -40.34 11.89 -8.51
CA LYS A 83 -41.57 11.15 -8.84
C LYS A 83 -41.54 10.50 -10.23
N THR A 84 -40.42 10.58 -10.94
CA THR A 84 -40.26 10.04 -12.29
C THR A 84 -40.49 8.54 -12.32
N SER A 85 -41.28 8.07 -13.28
CA SER A 85 -41.56 6.64 -13.44
C SER A 85 -40.57 5.96 -14.40
N LYS A 86 -40.30 4.67 -14.16
CA LYS A 86 -39.47 3.84 -15.07
C LYS A 86 -39.96 3.85 -16.52
N LYS A 87 -41.28 3.78 -16.71
CA LYS A 87 -41.92 3.76 -18.04
C LYS A 87 -41.70 5.06 -18.80
N GLU A 88 -41.77 6.19 -18.08
CA GLU A 88 -41.57 7.52 -18.65
C GLU A 88 -40.13 7.68 -19.17
N VAL A 89 -39.14 7.25 -18.40
CA VAL A 89 -37.72 7.28 -18.82
C VAL A 89 -37.48 6.44 -20.08
N GLU A 90 -38.06 5.24 -20.14
CA GLU A 90 -37.93 4.36 -21.32
C GLU A 90 -38.62 4.94 -22.56
N GLN A 91 -39.76 5.59 -22.39
CA GLN A 91 -40.52 6.21 -23.50
C GLN A 91 -39.80 7.43 -24.08
N ILE A 92 -39.20 8.28 -23.23
CA ILE A 92 -38.56 9.53 -23.66
C ILE A 92 -37.15 9.27 -24.21
N PHE A 93 -36.33 8.53 -23.46
CA PHE A 93 -34.89 8.39 -23.75
C PHE A 93 -34.51 7.06 -24.39
N GLY A 94 -35.49 6.17 -24.57
CA GLY A 94 -35.31 4.87 -25.16
C GLY A 94 -34.66 3.84 -24.23
N LYS A 95 -34.63 2.60 -24.73
CA LYS A 95 -34.16 1.42 -24.02
C LYS A 95 -32.71 1.50 -23.52
N PRO A 96 -31.72 1.99 -24.29
CA PRO A 96 -30.31 1.99 -23.84
C PRO A 96 -30.07 2.83 -22.58
N VAL A 97 -30.67 4.02 -22.51
CA VAL A 97 -30.56 4.92 -21.36
C VAL A 97 -31.31 4.34 -20.16
N PHE A 98 -32.54 3.85 -20.39
CA PHE A 98 -33.34 3.22 -19.35
C PHE A 98 -32.64 2.03 -18.68
N GLU A 99 -32.05 1.12 -19.46
CA GLU A 99 -31.34 -0.04 -18.94
C GLU A 99 -30.14 0.37 -18.05
N MET A 100 -29.43 1.45 -18.40
CA MET A 100 -28.32 1.97 -17.60
C MET A 100 -28.79 2.61 -16.30
N ILE A 101 -29.86 3.43 -16.33
CA ILE A 101 -30.45 4.03 -15.12
C ILE A 101 -30.99 2.94 -14.19
N GLU A 102 -31.65 1.92 -14.73
CA GLU A 102 -32.13 0.80 -13.93
C GLU A 102 -30.97 0.01 -13.30
N ALA A 103 -29.88 -0.19 -14.04
CA ALA A 103 -28.68 -0.84 -13.52
C ALA A 103 -28.02 -0.02 -12.40
N LEU A 104 -27.98 1.31 -12.52
CA LEU A 104 -27.48 2.21 -11.46
C LEU A 104 -28.30 2.08 -10.17
N THR A 105 -29.64 2.07 -10.31
CA THR A 105 -30.57 1.92 -9.18
C THR A 105 -30.37 0.56 -8.49
N LYS A 106 -30.25 -0.52 -9.26
CA LYS A 106 -29.98 -1.87 -8.74
C LYS A 106 -28.62 -1.95 -8.02
N LEU A 107 -27.61 -1.28 -8.56
CA LEU A 107 -26.29 -1.20 -7.95
C LEU A 107 -26.29 -0.47 -6.61
N ASN A 108 -27.06 0.62 -6.49
CA ASN A 108 -27.26 1.32 -5.23
C ASN A 108 -27.84 0.38 -4.16
N LEU A 109 -28.90 -0.36 -4.49
CA LEU A 109 -29.51 -1.36 -3.60
C LEU A 109 -28.53 -2.47 -3.20
N ALA A 110 -27.74 -2.99 -4.15
CA ALA A 110 -26.74 -4.01 -3.90
C ALA A 110 -25.61 -3.50 -2.97
N SER A 111 -25.16 -2.27 -3.18
CA SER A 111 -24.15 -1.62 -2.32
C SER A 111 -24.67 -1.39 -0.89
N PHE A 112 -25.97 -1.14 -0.75
CA PHE A 112 -26.60 -0.98 0.55
C PHE A 112 -26.67 -2.30 1.33
N LYS A 113 -27.00 -3.41 0.65
CA LYS A 113 -26.99 -4.74 1.28
C LYS A 113 -25.59 -5.20 1.67
N SER A 114 -24.61 -5.03 0.78
CA SER A 114 -23.24 -5.45 1.05
C SER A 114 -22.58 -4.67 2.21
N ARG A 115 -23.05 -3.45 2.47
CA ARG A 115 -22.70 -2.66 3.65
C ARG A 115 -23.04 -3.37 4.97
N GLN A 116 -24.10 -4.17 5.01
CA GLN A 116 -24.53 -4.91 6.21
C GLN A 116 -23.71 -6.19 6.43
N GLU A 117 -23.14 -6.77 5.37
CA GLU A 117 -22.46 -8.08 5.40
C GLU A 117 -20.95 -8.03 5.76
N GLN A 118 -20.41 -6.86 6.15
CA GLN A 118 -19.04 -6.60 6.63
C GLN A 118 -17.85 -7.01 5.72
N SER A 119 -18.02 -7.80 4.66
CA SER A 119 -16.94 -8.25 3.77
C SER A 119 -16.77 -7.37 2.52
N THR A 120 -15.62 -6.69 2.43
CA THR A 120 -15.24 -5.81 1.30
C THR A 120 -15.11 -6.57 -0.02
N ALA A 121 -14.54 -7.79 0.01
CA ALA A 121 -14.39 -8.64 -1.17
C ALA A 121 -15.74 -9.12 -1.69
N THR A 122 -16.70 -9.38 -0.80
CA THR A 122 -18.07 -9.75 -1.16
C THR A 122 -18.80 -8.55 -1.77
N ALA A 123 -18.65 -7.35 -1.20
CA ALA A 123 -19.26 -6.14 -1.73
C ALA A 123 -18.82 -5.81 -3.16
N THR A 124 -17.51 -5.85 -3.43
CA THR A 124 -16.99 -5.63 -4.79
C THR A 124 -17.48 -6.72 -5.76
N LYS A 125 -17.57 -7.97 -5.31
CA LYS A 125 -18.12 -9.07 -6.13
C LYS A 125 -19.61 -8.87 -6.45
N THR A 126 -20.42 -8.51 -5.46
CA THR A 126 -21.87 -8.26 -5.67
C THR A 126 -22.09 -7.10 -6.64
N ILE A 127 -21.32 -6.02 -6.50
CA ILE A 127 -21.36 -4.87 -7.42
C ILE A 127 -20.95 -5.28 -8.84
N LEU A 128 -19.87 -6.04 -9.00
CA LEU A 128 -19.41 -6.51 -10.31
C LEU A 128 -20.39 -7.52 -10.95
N ALA A 129 -21.01 -8.38 -10.14
CA ALA A 129 -22.00 -9.34 -10.60
C ALA A 129 -23.31 -8.65 -11.04
N ALA A 130 -23.72 -7.61 -10.32
CA ALA A 130 -24.88 -6.79 -10.66
C ALA A 130 -24.65 -5.93 -11.92
N SER A 131 -23.41 -5.51 -12.18
CA SER A 131 -23.08 -4.69 -13.35
C SER A 131 -22.93 -5.54 -14.61
N LYS A 132 -23.93 -5.47 -15.49
CA LYS A 132 -23.83 -6.01 -16.85
C LYS A 132 -23.02 -5.11 -17.78
N ASP A 133 -23.02 -3.81 -17.50
CA ASP A 133 -22.34 -2.78 -18.27
C ASP A 133 -21.26 -2.10 -17.41
N VAL A 134 -20.05 -1.93 -17.93
CA VAL A 134 -18.95 -1.24 -17.23
C VAL A 134 -19.15 0.27 -17.21
N ARG A 135 -19.90 0.84 -18.18
CA ARG A 135 -20.20 2.28 -18.25
C ARG A 135 -20.94 2.75 -17.00
N VAL A 136 -21.82 1.90 -16.47
CA VAL A 136 -22.54 2.11 -15.21
C VAL A 136 -21.57 2.23 -14.02
N LEU A 137 -20.51 1.42 -13.98
CA LEU A 137 -19.49 1.50 -12.93
C LEU A 137 -18.68 2.80 -13.04
N VAL A 138 -18.36 3.23 -14.26
CA VAL A 138 -17.67 4.50 -14.51
C VAL A 138 -18.52 5.66 -14.01
N ILE A 139 -19.80 5.75 -14.39
CA ILE A 139 -20.73 6.77 -13.87
C ILE A 139 -20.71 6.77 -12.34
N LYS A 140 -20.76 5.59 -11.71
CA LYS A 140 -20.78 5.50 -10.26
C LYS A 140 -19.50 5.98 -9.58
N LEU A 141 -18.34 5.77 -10.19
CA LEU A 141 -17.08 6.27 -9.64
C LEU A 141 -17.02 7.81 -9.70
N PHE A 142 -17.50 8.42 -10.78
CA PHE A 142 -17.58 9.88 -10.90
C PHE A 142 -18.64 10.48 -9.96
N ASP A 143 -19.81 9.83 -9.80
CA ASP A 143 -20.79 10.16 -8.74
C ASP A 143 -20.09 10.21 -7.37
N LYS A 144 -19.40 9.13 -6.98
CA LYS A 144 -18.72 9.06 -5.68
C LYS A 144 -17.63 10.11 -5.52
N LEU A 145 -16.92 10.47 -6.59
CA LEU A 145 -15.95 11.55 -6.56
C LEU A 145 -16.62 12.90 -6.29
N ASN A 146 -17.68 13.24 -7.02
CA ASN A 146 -18.38 14.52 -6.82
C ASN A 146 -19.00 14.61 -5.41
N ASN A 147 -19.57 13.51 -4.91
CA ASN A 147 -20.05 13.40 -3.54
C ASN A 147 -18.94 13.60 -2.50
N LEU A 148 -17.75 13.04 -2.73
CA LEU A 148 -16.59 13.25 -1.86
C LEU A 148 -16.06 14.69 -1.89
N ARG A 149 -16.10 15.37 -3.04
CA ARG A 149 -15.70 16.79 -3.17
C ARG A 149 -16.57 17.73 -2.32
N THR A 150 -17.83 17.38 -2.16
CA THR A 150 -18.84 18.16 -1.43
C THR A 150 -19.16 17.60 -0.04
N ILE A 151 -18.45 16.55 0.39
CA ILE A 151 -18.71 15.83 1.65
C ILE A 151 -18.66 16.72 2.89
N LYS A 152 -17.92 17.84 2.86
CA LYS A 152 -17.71 18.74 4.00
C LYS A 152 -19.00 19.34 4.57
N TYR A 153 -20.06 19.41 3.78
CA TYR A 153 -21.36 19.96 4.19
C TYR A 153 -22.22 18.95 4.97
N LEU A 154 -21.84 17.67 4.97
CA LEU A 154 -22.57 16.63 5.71
C LEU A 154 -22.16 16.57 7.20
N PRO A 155 -23.00 16.02 8.07
CA PRO A 155 -22.61 15.64 9.44
C PRO A 155 -21.41 14.70 9.49
N LYS A 156 -20.59 14.79 10.54
CA LYS A 156 -19.29 14.08 10.65
C LYS A 156 -19.41 12.56 10.59
N ASP A 157 -20.45 12.00 11.19
CA ASP A 157 -20.80 10.59 11.12
C ASP A 157 -21.08 10.16 9.67
N ARG A 158 -21.88 10.94 8.92
CA ARG A 158 -22.14 10.68 7.50
C ARG A 158 -20.88 10.83 6.65
N GLN A 159 -20.03 11.83 6.91
CA GLN A 159 -18.74 12.01 6.23
C GLN A 159 -17.87 10.76 6.35
N LYS A 160 -17.63 10.31 7.59
CA LYS A 160 -16.81 9.14 7.89
C LYS A 160 -17.38 7.90 7.20
N ARG A 161 -18.68 7.70 7.35
CA ARG A 161 -19.41 6.56 6.79
C ARG A 161 -19.34 6.47 5.26
N ILE A 162 -19.40 7.60 4.55
CA ILE A 162 -19.27 7.65 3.09
C ILE A 162 -17.81 7.40 2.69
N ALA A 163 -16.85 8.05 3.36
CA ALA A 163 -15.44 7.90 3.07
C ALA A 163 -14.93 6.46 3.30
N GLU A 164 -15.32 5.80 4.39
CA GLU A 164 -14.97 4.39 4.64
C GLU A 164 -15.52 3.47 3.55
N HIS A 165 -16.77 3.67 3.14
CA HIS A 165 -17.39 2.88 2.08
C HIS A 165 -16.71 3.12 0.73
N THR A 166 -16.42 4.38 0.38
CA THR A 166 -15.72 4.72 -0.87
C THR A 166 -14.32 4.12 -0.91
N LEU A 167 -13.60 4.19 0.20
CA LEU A 167 -12.25 3.66 0.31
C LEU A 167 -12.17 2.13 0.25
N THR A 168 -13.21 1.45 0.75
CA THR A 168 -13.26 -0.03 0.80
C THR A 168 -13.79 -0.66 -0.47
N VAL A 169 -14.72 0.00 -1.17
CA VAL A 169 -15.44 -0.60 -2.31
C VAL A 169 -15.03 0.03 -3.64
N TYR A 170 -15.08 1.37 -3.72
CA TYR A 170 -14.96 2.09 -4.98
C TYR A 170 -13.51 2.42 -5.35
N VAL A 171 -12.63 2.67 -4.39
CA VAL A 171 -11.19 2.84 -4.64
C VAL A 171 -10.56 1.57 -5.25
N PRO A 172 -10.79 0.36 -4.71
CA PRO A 172 -10.34 -0.87 -5.35
C PRO A 172 -10.96 -1.09 -6.73
N LEU A 173 -12.22 -0.70 -6.92
CA LEU A 173 -12.88 -0.79 -8.21
C LEU A 173 -12.22 0.12 -9.25
N ALA A 174 -11.95 1.38 -8.92
CA ALA A 174 -11.23 2.32 -9.79
C ALA A 174 -9.84 1.78 -10.15
N HIS A 175 -9.14 1.18 -9.19
CA HIS A 175 -7.86 0.53 -9.45
C HIS A 175 -7.97 -0.62 -10.44
N LYS A 176 -8.93 -1.52 -10.21
CA LYS A 176 -9.18 -2.67 -11.08
C LYS A 176 -9.53 -2.24 -12.50
N LEU A 177 -10.21 -1.11 -12.67
CA LEU A 177 -10.54 -0.51 -13.97
C LEU A 177 -9.37 0.28 -14.60
N GLY A 178 -8.19 0.29 -13.99
CA GLY A 178 -7.01 1.02 -14.46
C GLY A 178 -7.14 2.55 -14.34
N MET A 179 -8.16 3.06 -13.62
CA MET A 179 -8.43 4.49 -13.48
C MET A 179 -7.62 5.07 -12.31
N HIS A 180 -6.29 5.11 -12.48
CA HIS A 180 -5.37 5.46 -11.39
C HIS A 180 -5.50 6.90 -10.89
N GLU A 181 -5.76 7.87 -11.78
CA GLU A 181 -5.95 9.27 -11.38
C GLU A 181 -7.20 9.42 -10.50
N LEU A 182 -8.33 8.86 -10.97
CA LEU A 182 -9.58 8.83 -10.23
C LEU A 182 -9.43 8.13 -8.88
N LYS A 183 -8.75 6.98 -8.86
CA LYS A 183 -8.40 6.28 -7.61
C LYS A 183 -7.67 7.21 -6.63
N TYR A 184 -6.62 7.90 -7.07
CA TYR A 184 -5.82 8.76 -6.20
C TYR A 184 -6.62 9.96 -5.67
N GLU A 185 -7.52 10.53 -6.47
CA GLU A 185 -8.43 11.57 -5.99
C GLU A 185 -9.40 11.04 -4.93
N LEU A 186 -10.07 9.92 -5.20
CA LEU A 186 -10.99 9.28 -4.26
C LEU A 186 -10.29 9.00 -2.91
N GLU A 187 -9.08 8.44 -2.95
CA GLU A 187 -8.27 8.16 -1.77
C GLU A 187 -7.97 9.42 -0.93
N ASP A 188 -7.56 10.51 -1.57
CA ASP A 188 -7.22 11.75 -0.88
C ASP A 188 -8.44 12.42 -0.24
N TYR A 189 -9.59 12.45 -0.94
CA TYR A 189 -10.83 12.95 -0.36
C TYR A 189 -11.32 12.06 0.79
N CYS A 190 -11.24 10.73 0.64
CA CYS A 190 -11.56 9.80 1.73
C CYS A 190 -10.68 10.07 2.94
N PHE A 191 -9.36 10.14 2.77
CA PHE A 191 -8.44 10.35 3.89
C PHE A 191 -8.69 11.69 4.59
N LYS A 192 -8.93 12.75 3.82
CA LYS A 192 -9.27 14.07 4.36
C LYS A 192 -10.57 14.05 5.18
N ALA A 193 -11.57 13.28 4.75
CA ALA A 193 -12.84 13.14 5.46
C ALA A 193 -12.73 12.28 6.73
N LEU A 194 -11.90 11.23 6.71
CA LEU A 194 -11.67 10.35 7.86
C LEU A 194 -10.84 11.00 8.96
N ASP A 195 -9.73 11.65 8.59
CA ASP A 195 -8.85 12.32 9.53
C ASP A 195 -8.13 13.51 8.89
N HIS A 196 -8.77 14.68 8.99
CA HIS A 196 -8.25 15.92 8.41
C HIS A 196 -6.90 16.36 9.02
N LYS A 197 -6.71 16.15 10.33
CA LYS A 197 -5.48 16.56 11.02
C LYS A 197 -4.30 15.71 10.52
N LYS A 198 -4.50 14.40 10.43
CA LYS A 198 -3.48 13.45 9.97
C LYS A 198 -3.20 13.59 8.48
N TYR A 199 -4.22 13.80 7.65
CA TYR A 199 -4.05 14.12 6.24
C TYR A 199 -3.15 15.35 6.07
N THR A 200 -3.47 16.46 6.74
CA THR A 200 -2.71 17.71 6.64
C THR A 200 -1.26 17.55 7.13
N LYS A 201 -1.06 16.87 8.27
CA LYS A 201 0.28 16.59 8.81
C LYS A 201 1.11 15.74 7.84
N THR A 202 0.52 14.69 7.27
CA THR A 202 1.21 13.81 6.32
C THR A 202 1.51 14.54 5.01
N LYS A 203 0.54 15.29 4.47
CA LYS A 203 0.72 16.11 3.26
C LYS A 203 1.88 17.09 3.42
N ASN A 204 1.97 17.80 4.54
CA ASN A 204 3.06 18.74 4.79
C ASN A 204 4.43 18.05 4.84
N LYS A 205 4.52 16.87 5.47
CA LYS A 205 5.76 16.07 5.46
C LYS A 205 6.12 15.59 4.05
N ILE A 206 5.14 15.15 3.26
CA ILE A 206 5.36 14.71 1.87
C ILE A 206 5.92 15.86 1.04
N ILE A 207 5.31 17.05 1.13
CA ILE A 207 5.76 18.25 0.41
C ILE A 207 7.22 18.58 0.76
N GLN A 208 7.60 18.49 2.04
CA GLN A 208 8.98 18.74 2.47
C GLN A 208 9.97 17.74 1.87
N VAL A 209 9.64 16.45 1.81
CA VAL A 209 10.52 15.43 1.22
C VAL A 209 10.56 15.54 -0.31
N GLN A 210 9.43 15.80 -0.96
CA GLN A 210 9.35 16.03 -2.41
C GLN A 210 10.19 17.23 -2.84
N LYS A 211 10.18 18.34 -2.07
CA LYS A 211 11.05 19.49 -2.34
C LYS A 211 12.53 19.11 -2.41
N LYS A 212 13.02 18.23 -1.54
CA LYS A 212 14.41 17.75 -1.57
C LYS A 212 14.68 16.90 -2.82
N LYS A 213 13.78 15.97 -3.16
CA LYS A 213 13.91 15.09 -4.34
C LYS A 213 13.76 15.83 -5.67
N LYS A 214 13.04 16.95 -5.71
CA LYS A 214 12.80 17.74 -6.93
C LYS A 214 14.10 18.21 -7.59
N ASN A 215 15.13 18.50 -6.79
CA ASN A 215 16.45 18.87 -7.33
C ASN A 215 17.15 17.70 -8.01
N ASP A 216 17.06 16.49 -7.46
CA ASP A 216 17.60 15.28 -8.09
C ASP A 216 16.87 14.97 -9.39
N ILE A 217 15.54 15.05 -9.39
CA ILE A 217 14.72 14.85 -10.60
C ILE A 217 15.12 15.84 -11.70
N LYS A 218 15.27 17.13 -11.37
CA LYS A 218 15.74 18.14 -12.33
C LYS A 218 17.11 17.82 -12.91
N LYS A 219 18.06 17.37 -12.07
CA LYS A 219 19.40 16.97 -12.50
C LYS A 219 19.34 15.74 -13.42
N ILE A 220 18.51 14.74 -13.08
CA ILE A 220 18.30 13.55 -13.91
C ILE A 220 17.73 13.93 -15.27
N ILE A 221 16.65 14.72 -15.31
CA ILE A 221 16.03 15.18 -16.57
C ILE A 221 17.04 15.98 -17.40
N LYS A 222 17.81 16.88 -16.78
CA LYS A 222 18.84 17.66 -17.48
C LYS A 222 19.90 16.74 -18.10
N ALA A 223 20.43 15.78 -17.33
CA ALA A 223 21.44 14.85 -17.82
C ALA A 223 20.92 13.98 -18.97
N LEU A 224 19.69 13.45 -18.86
CA LEU A 224 19.06 12.67 -19.94
C LEU A 224 18.85 13.53 -21.19
N LYS A 225 18.36 14.76 -21.05
CA LYS A 225 18.21 15.70 -22.18
C LYS A 225 19.55 16.02 -22.84
N THR A 226 20.60 16.28 -22.05
CA THR A 226 21.93 16.64 -22.59
C THR A 226 22.59 15.47 -23.30
N LYS A 227 22.54 14.25 -22.74
CA LYS A 227 23.18 13.07 -23.34
C LYS A 227 22.39 12.51 -24.52
N HIS A 228 21.06 12.64 -24.52
CA HIS A 228 20.17 12.03 -25.51
C HIS A 228 19.35 13.06 -26.30
N GLN A 229 19.95 14.16 -26.74
CA GLN A 229 19.26 15.29 -27.42
C GLN A 229 18.47 14.90 -28.67
N LYS A 230 18.92 13.88 -29.40
CA LYS A 230 18.25 13.40 -30.62
C LYS A 230 16.96 12.62 -30.35
N GLN A 231 16.66 12.33 -29.08
CA GLN A 231 15.48 11.57 -28.70
C GLN A 231 14.27 12.47 -28.47
N LYS A 232 13.12 12.06 -28.99
CA LYS A 232 11.84 12.74 -28.78
C LYS A 232 11.22 12.29 -27.46
N TRP A 233 11.81 12.69 -26.33
CA TRP A 233 11.32 12.34 -25.00
C TRP A 233 10.60 13.51 -24.34
N THR A 234 9.38 13.26 -23.88
CA THR A 234 8.64 14.20 -23.02
C THR A 234 8.77 13.75 -21.57
N PHE A 235 9.17 14.67 -20.70
CA PHE A 235 9.39 14.38 -19.29
C PHE A 235 8.24 14.92 -18.44
N GLY A 236 7.75 14.11 -17.50
CA GLY A 236 6.76 14.50 -16.52
C GLY A 236 7.12 14.00 -15.13
N GLU A 237 6.28 14.35 -14.15
CA GLU A 237 6.36 13.84 -12.78
C GLU A 237 5.03 13.16 -12.44
N LYS A 238 5.09 11.96 -11.87
CA LYS A 238 3.91 11.27 -11.31
C LYS A 238 4.05 11.24 -9.79
N SER A 239 3.04 11.77 -9.11
CA SER A 239 2.91 11.72 -7.66
C SER A 239 1.77 10.77 -7.29
N LYS A 240 1.96 9.97 -6.24
CA LYS A 240 0.89 9.19 -5.62
C LYS A 240 0.03 10.08 -4.71
N SER A 241 -1.18 9.63 -4.40
CA SER A 241 -2.03 10.26 -3.38
C SER A 241 -1.32 10.30 -2.01
N VAL A 242 -1.69 11.26 -1.17
CA VAL A 242 -1.21 11.35 0.23
C VAL A 242 -1.57 10.07 0.98
N TYR A 243 -2.77 9.54 0.72
CA TYR A 243 -3.23 8.30 1.32
C TYR A 243 -2.41 7.08 0.89
N ALA A 244 -2.07 6.92 -0.39
CA ALA A 244 -1.28 5.79 -0.86
C ALA A 244 0.13 5.80 -0.25
N ILE A 245 0.75 6.99 -0.14
CA ILE A 245 2.05 7.15 0.53
C ILE A 245 1.91 6.81 2.02
N TYR A 246 0.90 7.37 2.69
CA TYR A 246 0.63 7.11 4.10
C TYR A 246 0.39 5.61 4.38
N SER A 247 -0.40 4.96 3.55
CA SER A 247 -0.72 3.53 3.65
C SER A 247 0.54 2.69 3.51
N LYS A 248 1.39 3.02 2.54
CA LYS A 248 2.67 2.35 2.32
C LYS A 248 3.64 2.51 3.49
N MET A 249 3.70 3.70 4.10
CA MET A 249 4.51 3.94 5.30
C MET A 249 4.10 3.02 6.45
N LEU A 250 2.79 2.86 6.66
CA LEU A 250 2.28 1.98 7.71
C LEU A 250 2.58 0.50 7.42
N LEU A 251 2.33 0.05 6.19
CA LEU A 251 2.50 -1.34 5.78
C LEU A 251 3.96 -1.79 5.85
N GLU A 252 4.87 -0.97 5.34
CA GLU A 252 6.30 -1.32 5.32
C GLU A 252 7.03 -0.94 6.62
N GLY A 253 6.33 -0.32 7.58
CA GLY A 253 6.95 0.21 8.82
C GLY A 253 8.02 1.28 8.57
N LYS A 254 8.00 1.92 7.39
CA LYS A 254 9.02 2.86 6.94
C LYS A 254 8.68 4.29 7.31
N SER A 255 9.72 5.05 7.63
CA SER A 255 9.63 6.50 7.73
C SER A 255 9.29 7.11 6.36
N ILE A 256 8.74 8.32 6.38
CA ILE A 256 8.39 9.02 5.13
C ILE A 256 9.61 9.23 4.24
N GLN A 257 10.80 9.43 4.81
CA GLN A 257 12.05 9.64 4.08
C GLN A 257 12.47 8.41 3.27
N GLU A 258 12.15 7.21 3.73
CA GLU A 258 12.51 5.94 3.10
C GLU A 258 11.59 5.56 1.93
N ILE A 259 10.45 6.25 1.77
CA ILE A 259 9.50 5.99 0.68
C ILE A 259 10.07 6.52 -0.64
N THR A 260 10.59 5.61 -1.46
CA THR A 260 11.26 5.97 -2.73
C THR A 260 10.30 6.47 -3.80
N ASP A 261 9.03 6.06 -3.78
CA ASP A 261 8.02 6.26 -4.83
C ASP A 261 7.07 7.45 -4.60
N MET A 262 7.51 8.45 -3.81
CA MET A 262 6.75 9.70 -3.62
C MET A 262 6.77 10.62 -4.85
N SER A 263 7.87 10.62 -5.60
CA SER A 263 8.02 11.35 -6.85
C SER A 263 8.66 10.42 -7.86
N ILE A 264 7.99 10.23 -8.98
CA ILE A 264 8.39 9.29 -10.03
C ILE A 264 8.63 10.09 -11.30
N VAL A 265 9.77 9.89 -11.94
CA VAL A 265 10.07 10.51 -13.22
C VAL A 265 9.29 9.76 -14.30
N LYS A 266 8.44 10.47 -15.04
CA LYS A 266 7.71 9.94 -16.19
C LYS A 266 8.48 10.33 -17.46
N ILE A 267 8.70 9.37 -18.34
CA ILE A 267 9.28 9.58 -19.67
C ILE A 267 8.29 9.04 -20.69
N ILE A 268 7.85 9.90 -21.59
CA ILE A 268 6.91 9.57 -22.66
C ILE A 268 7.70 9.57 -23.96
N VAL A 269 7.53 8.51 -24.74
CA VAL A 269 8.21 8.28 -26.01
C VAL A 269 7.19 7.97 -27.12
N PRO A 270 7.55 8.06 -28.40
CA PRO A 270 6.59 7.86 -29.49
C PRO A 270 6.02 6.43 -29.54
N THR A 271 6.87 5.39 -29.51
CA THR A 271 6.44 3.99 -29.75
C THR A 271 6.74 3.04 -28.59
N LYS A 272 6.24 1.80 -28.69
CA LYS A 272 6.54 0.76 -27.69
C LYS A 272 8.01 0.34 -27.76
N GLU A 273 8.58 0.27 -28.96
CA GLU A 273 9.98 -0.05 -29.22
C GLU A 273 10.91 1.00 -28.61
N ASP A 274 10.53 2.28 -28.74
CA ASP A 274 11.26 3.41 -28.14
C ASP A 274 11.32 3.32 -26.61
N CYS A 275 10.37 2.62 -25.97
CA CYS A 275 10.38 2.44 -24.51
C CYS A 275 11.61 1.62 -24.07
N TYR A 276 11.90 0.52 -24.79
CA TYR A 276 13.05 -0.33 -24.50
C TYR A 276 14.37 0.37 -24.86
N GLN A 277 14.40 1.14 -25.94
CA GLN A 277 15.55 1.97 -26.27
C GLN A 277 15.81 3.03 -25.19
N ALA A 278 14.76 3.67 -24.69
CA ALA A 278 14.87 4.63 -23.59
C ALA A 278 15.37 3.96 -22.31
N LEU A 279 14.88 2.75 -21.98
CA LEU A 279 15.38 1.98 -20.84
C LEU A 279 16.90 1.76 -20.91
N GLY A 280 17.40 1.30 -22.06
CA GLY A 280 18.83 1.10 -22.28
C GLY A 280 19.64 2.40 -22.13
N LYS A 281 19.18 3.49 -22.77
CA LYS A 281 19.83 4.82 -22.70
C LYS A 281 19.85 5.41 -21.28
N ILE A 282 18.81 5.15 -20.49
CA ILE A 282 18.76 5.53 -19.08
C ILE A 282 19.81 4.76 -18.29
N HIS A 283 19.93 3.44 -18.49
CA HIS A 283 20.90 2.60 -17.79
C HIS A 283 22.35 2.84 -18.22
N GLU A 284 22.56 3.35 -19.43
CA GLU A 284 23.86 3.86 -19.91
C GLU A 284 24.26 5.19 -19.24
N THR A 285 23.29 5.92 -18.67
CA THR A 285 23.51 7.22 -18.03
C THR A 285 23.55 7.11 -16.51
N PHE A 286 22.75 6.21 -15.93
CA PHE A 286 22.60 6.02 -14.49
C PHE A 286 22.60 4.55 -14.13
N THR A 287 23.28 4.20 -13.03
CA THR A 287 23.33 2.82 -12.54
C THR A 287 21.95 2.31 -12.13
N PRO A 288 21.42 1.24 -12.75
CA PRO A 288 20.17 0.63 -12.33
C PRO A 288 20.33 -0.15 -11.02
N ILE A 289 19.26 -0.28 -10.25
CA ILE A 289 19.21 -1.14 -9.08
C ILE A 289 18.80 -2.55 -9.52
N PRO A 290 19.63 -3.60 -9.25
CA PRO A 290 19.31 -4.97 -9.64
C PRO A 290 17.95 -5.44 -9.12
N GLY A 291 17.22 -6.18 -9.95
CA GLY A 291 15.89 -6.72 -9.60
C GLY A 291 14.77 -5.68 -9.44
N LYS A 292 14.99 -4.42 -9.85
CA LYS A 292 13.98 -3.34 -9.78
C LYS A 292 13.47 -2.87 -11.13
N ILE A 293 13.56 -3.73 -12.15
CA ILE A 293 12.92 -3.51 -13.45
C ILE A 293 11.60 -4.28 -13.45
N LYS A 294 10.52 -3.63 -13.89
CA LYS A 294 9.24 -4.30 -14.12
C LYS A 294 8.75 -3.98 -15.52
N ASP A 295 8.43 -5.01 -16.28
CA ASP A 295 7.97 -4.89 -17.66
C ASP A 295 6.46 -5.10 -17.74
N TYR A 296 5.71 -4.01 -17.57
CA TYR A 296 4.27 -4.02 -17.76
C TYR A 296 3.86 -3.82 -19.24
N ILE A 297 4.81 -3.67 -20.17
CA ILE A 297 4.50 -3.71 -21.61
C ILE A 297 4.26 -5.15 -22.03
N ALA A 298 5.16 -6.06 -21.62
CA ALA A 298 5.03 -7.49 -21.88
C ALA A 298 3.91 -8.15 -21.06
N ILE A 299 3.77 -7.75 -19.78
CA ILE A 299 2.77 -8.30 -18.86
C ILE A 299 1.94 -7.15 -18.26
N PRO A 300 0.88 -6.69 -18.95
CA PRO A 300 0.08 -5.54 -18.51
C PRO A 300 -0.58 -5.77 -17.15
N GLU A 301 -0.50 -4.76 -16.27
CA GLU A 301 -1.17 -4.79 -14.97
C GLU A 301 -2.68 -4.61 -15.17
N HIS A 302 -3.46 -5.51 -14.56
CA HIS A 302 -4.92 -5.61 -14.75
C HIS A 302 -5.37 -5.70 -16.23
N GLY A 303 -4.47 -6.10 -17.13
CA GLY A 303 -4.74 -6.21 -18.56
C GLY A 303 -4.86 -4.88 -19.32
N ILE A 304 -4.68 -3.73 -18.65
CA ILE A 304 -4.85 -2.37 -19.22
C ILE A 304 -3.60 -1.52 -19.06
N TYR A 305 -2.95 -1.56 -17.90
CA TYR A 305 -1.86 -0.65 -17.59
C TYR A 305 -0.55 -1.16 -18.20
N GLU A 306 -0.01 -0.41 -19.16
CA GLU A 306 1.19 -0.73 -19.92
C GLU A 306 2.29 0.31 -19.62
N SER A 307 3.46 -0.11 -19.12
CA SER A 307 4.66 0.76 -18.97
C SER A 307 5.92 -0.03 -18.59
N LEU A 308 7.11 0.54 -18.82
CA LEU A 308 8.36 0.02 -18.23
C LEU A 308 8.70 0.78 -16.97
N HIS A 309 8.93 0.06 -15.87
CA HIS A 309 9.40 0.65 -14.63
C HIS A 309 10.84 0.27 -14.40
N THR A 310 11.64 1.24 -13.99
CA THR A 310 13.00 0.98 -13.51
C THR A 310 13.31 1.86 -12.30
N GLN A 311 14.31 1.45 -11.51
CA GLN A 311 14.81 2.21 -10.38
C GLN A 311 16.32 2.39 -10.54
N ILE A 312 16.77 3.63 -10.44
CA ILE A 312 18.17 4.01 -10.61
C ILE A 312 18.72 4.66 -9.34
N ILE A 313 20.04 4.71 -9.21
CA ILE A 313 20.72 5.50 -8.18
C ILE A 313 20.82 6.94 -8.67
N GLY A 314 20.12 7.87 -8.02
CA GLY A 314 20.12 9.29 -8.39
C GLY A 314 21.42 10.03 -8.01
N PRO A 315 21.57 11.29 -8.44
CA PRO A 315 22.77 12.10 -8.19
C PRO A 315 23.16 12.23 -6.71
N SER A 316 22.17 12.33 -5.80
CA SER A 316 22.41 12.39 -4.36
C SER A 316 22.52 11.00 -3.71
N LYS A 317 22.80 9.94 -4.49
CA LYS A 317 22.84 8.53 -4.07
C LYS A 317 21.52 7.99 -3.49
N VAL A 318 20.41 8.71 -3.69
CA VAL A 318 19.06 8.27 -3.30
C VAL A 318 18.41 7.52 -4.47
N PRO A 319 17.72 6.40 -4.23
CA PRO A 319 17.01 5.70 -5.28
C PRO A 319 15.86 6.52 -5.88
N ILE A 320 15.78 6.57 -7.21
CA ILE A 320 14.71 7.26 -7.96
C ILE A 320 14.04 6.27 -8.91
N LYS A 321 12.71 6.27 -8.93
CA LYS A 321 11.92 5.47 -9.88
C LYS A 321 11.67 6.26 -11.17
N ILE A 322 11.78 5.57 -12.29
CA ILE A 322 11.50 6.09 -13.63
C ILE A 322 10.48 5.18 -14.30
N TYR A 323 9.40 5.76 -14.81
CA TYR A 323 8.36 5.09 -15.58
C TYR A 323 8.41 5.57 -17.03
N ILE A 324 8.45 4.64 -17.97
CA ILE A 324 8.53 4.90 -19.39
C ILE A 324 7.23 4.43 -20.04
N PHE A 325 6.60 5.31 -20.82
CA PHE A 325 5.36 5.06 -21.53
C PHE A 325 5.54 5.43 -23.00
N SER A 326 4.87 4.73 -23.93
CA SER A 326 4.57 5.35 -25.20
C SER A 326 3.46 6.40 -25.04
N GLU A 327 3.28 7.31 -26.00
CA GLU A 327 2.17 8.29 -25.99
C GLU A 327 0.81 7.60 -25.84
N GLN A 328 0.59 6.51 -26.58
CA GLN A 328 -0.64 5.73 -26.49
C GLN A 328 -0.79 5.03 -25.12
N MET A 329 0.30 4.52 -24.55
CA MET A 329 0.27 3.85 -23.24
C MET A 329 -0.02 4.84 -22.11
N GLU A 330 0.52 6.06 -22.21
CA GLU A 330 0.25 7.10 -21.23
C GLU A 330 -1.24 7.45 -21.20
N GLU A 331 -1.85 7.63 -22.38
CA GLU A 331 -3.28 7.93 -22.48
C GLU A 331 -4.12 6.80 -21.85
N LYS A 332 -3.80 5.53 -22.16
CA LYS A 332 -4.43 4.36 -21.51
C LYS A 332 -4.23 4.35 -20.00
N ALA A 333 -3.04 4.72 -19.51
CA ALA A 333 -2.73 4.71 -18.09
C ALA A 333 -3.45 5.81 -17.30
N ASN A 334 -3.81 6.92 -17.96
CA ASN A 334 -4.55 8.02 -17.35
C ASN A 334 -6.06 7.73 -17.34
N ASP A 335 -6.61 7.27 -18.47
CA ASP A 335 -8.06 7.08 -18.64
C ASP A 335 -8.54 5.66 -18.31
N GLY A 336 -7.64 4.68 -18.21
CA GLY A 336 -7.97 3.29 -17.87
C GLY A 336 -8.99 2.68 -18.82
N ILE A 337 -10.05 2.10 -18.26
CA ILE A 337 -11.16 1.52 -19.04
C ILE A 337 -11.87 2.54 -19.95
N VAL A 338 -11.87 3.83 -19.59
CA VAL A 338 -12.56 4.88 -20.36
C VAL A 338 -11.93 5.04 -21.74
N TYR A 339 -10.61 4.87 -21.86
CA TYR A 339 -9.93 4.84 -23.15
C TYR A 339 -10.54 3.81 -24.12
N TYR A 340 -10.82 2.60 -23.63
CA TYR A 340 -11.39 1.53 -24.46
C TYR A 340 -12.86 1.76 -24.76
N LEU A 341 -13.61 2.32 -23.81
CA LEU A 341 -15.02 2.67 -24.02
C LEU A 341 -15.17 3.74 -25.10
N ARG A 342 -14.36 4.79 -25.04
CA ARG A 342 -14.33 5.87 -26.02
C ARG A 342 -13.98 5.39 -27.43
N ASN A 343 -13.06 4.41 -27.54
CA ASN A 343 -12.62 3.86 -28.82
C ASN A 343 -13.42 2.64 -29.29
N SER A 344 -14.42 2.19 -28.52
CA SER A 344 -15.16 0.95 -28.79
C SER A 344 -15.99 1.01 -30.08
N THR A 345 -16.49 2.19 -30.46
CA THR A 345 -17.25 2.41 -31.69
C THR A 345 -16.42 2.20 -32.96
N ASN A 346 -15.10 2.38 -32.86
CA ASN A 346 -14.17 2.34 -34.00
C ASN A 346 -13.29 1.08 -34.02
N SER A 347 -13.38 0.22 -33.00
CA SER A 347 -12.40 -0.84 -32.77
C SER A 347 -13.01 -2.09 -32.13
N SER A 348 -13.12 -3.16 -32.93
CA SER A 348 -13.54 -4.49 -32.46
C SER A 348 -12.62 -5.05 -31.37
N SER A 349 -11.33 -4.70 -31.39
CA SER A 349 -10.36 -5.08 -30.35
C SER A 349 -10.62 -4.39 -29.02
N SER A 350 -11.07 -3.12 -29.03
CA SER A 350 -11.47 -2.40 -27.81
C SER A 350 -12.72 -3.01 -27.17
N ILE A 351 -13.72 -3.39 -27.97
CA ILE A 351 -14.92 -4.11 -27.49
C ILE A 351 -14.52 -5.45 -26.85
N LYS A 352 -13.64 -6.21 -27.50
CA LYS A 352 -13.14 -7.49 -26.96
C LYS A 352 -12.41 -7.28 -25.63
N LYS A 353 -11.56 -6.25 -25.53
CA LYS A 353 -10.81 -5.91 -24.30
C LYS A 353 -11.74 -5.54 -23.14
N VAL A 354 -12.78 -4.74 -23.39
CA VAL A 354 -13.79 -4.38 -22.38
C VAL A 354 -14.53 -5.64 -21.89
N LYS A 355 -14.95 -6.52 -22.81
CA LYS A 355 -15.60 -7.79 -22.47
C LYS A 355 -14.68 -8.73 -21.67
N GLU A 356 -13.42 -8.86 -22.10
CA GLU A 356 -12.40 -9.66 -21.42
C GLU A 356 -12.13 -9.14 -20.02
N MET A 357 -12.05 -7.82 -19.86
CA MET A 357 -11.89 -7.21 -18.55
C MET A 357 -13.09 -7.48 -17.65
N LEU A 358 -14.31 -7.31 -18.16
CA LEU A 358 -15.54 -7.64 -17.43
C LEU A 358 -15.59 -9.12 -17.03
N SER A 359 -15.19 -10.03 -17.93
CA SER A 359 -15.14 -11.46 -17.59
C SER A 359 -14.05 -11.76 -16.55
N ASN A 360 -12.87 -11.14 -16.65
CA ASN A 360 -11.80 -11.32 -15.67
C ASN A 360 -12.19 -10.75 -14.29
N LEU A 361 -12.93 -9.64 -14.27
CA LEU A 361 -13.48 -9.06 -13.05
C LEU A 361 -14.53 -9.98 -12.39
N LYS A 362 -15.32 -10.71 -13.19
CA LYS A 362 -16.35 -11.66 -12.71
C LYS A 362 -15.78 -13.03 -12.34
N ASN A 363 -14.82 -13.54 -13.10
CA ASN A 363 -14.25 -14.89 -13.01
C ASN A 363 -13.04 -15.00 -12.06
N GLN A 364 -12.68 -13.92 -11.36
CA GLN A 364 -11.69 -13.96 -10.28
C GLN A 364 -12.25 -14.71 -9.04
N GLU A 365 -12.49 -16.01 -9.19
CA GLU A 365 -12.11 -16.96 -8.16
C GLU A 365 -10.58 -16.95 -8.10
N ILE A 366 -10.03 -16.41 -7.01
CA ILE A 366 -8.59 -16.21 -6.86
C ILE A 366 -7.94 -17.58 -6.64
N LYS A 367 -7.39 -18.18 -7.69
CA LYS A 367 -6.58 -19.41 -7.60
C LYS A 367 -5.14 -19.18 -7.12
N ASN A 368 -4.72 -17.95 -6.83
CA ASN A 368 -3.37 -17.66 -6.32
C ASN A 368 -3.39 -16.60 -5.20
N GLU A 369 -3.31 -17.08 -3.96
CA GLU A 369 -3.20 -16.26 -2.74
C GLU A 369 -1.93 -15.37 -2.74
N LYS A 370 -0.89 -15.76 -3.47
CA LYS A 370 0.39 -15.01 -3.62
C LYS A 370 0.37 -13.90 -4.67
N GLU A 371 -0.36 -14.05 -5.78
CA GLU A 371 -0.53 -12.95 -6.75
C GLU A 371 -1.49 -11.90 -6.22
N LEU A 372 -2.47 -12.34 -5.41
CA LEU A 372 -3.29 -11.44 -4.61
C LEU A 372 -2.37 -10.61 -3.70
N GLN A 373 -1.46 -11.21 -2.92
CA GLN A 373 -0.55 -10.46 -2.04
C GLN A 373 0.26 -9.35 -2.75
N ASN A 374 0.56 -9.48 -4.05
CA ASN A 374 1.30 -8.46 -4.82
C ASN A 374 0.41 -7.42 -5.53
N THR A 375 -0.85 -7.73 -5.85
CA THR A 375 -1.85 -6.75 -6.33
C THR A 375 -2.55 -6.01 -5.18
N LEU A 376 -2.19 -6.36 -3.95
CA LEU A 376 -2.74 -5.83 -2.72
C LEU A 376 -1.86 -4.77 -2.04
N ASP A 377 -1.27 -3.89 -2.85
CA ASP A 377 -0.92 -2.51 -2.44
C ASP A 377 -2.18 -1.64 -2.16
N LEU A 378 -3.37 -2.26 -2.10
CA LEU A 378 -4.68 -1.64 -1.82
C LEU A 378 -5.55 -2.38 -0.80
N ASN A 379 -5.11 -3.49 -0.21
CA ASN A 379 -5.85 -4.14 0.90
C ASN A 379 -5.58 -3.46 2.26
N PHE A 380 -5.70 -2.13 2.30
CA PHE A 380 -5.58 -1.40 3.57
C PHE A 380 -6.67 -1.79 4.58
N HIS A 381 -7.79 -2.37 4.14
CA HIS A 381 -8.86 -2.84 5.03
C HIS A 381 -8.90 -4.36 5.26
N ASN A 382 -8.19 -5.15 4.47
CA ASN A 382 -8.16 -6.60 4.64
C ASN A 382 -6.85 -7.11 5.26
N HIS A 383 -5.90 -6.23 5.58
CA HIS A 383 -4.67 -6.57 6.30
C HIS A 383 -4.41 -5.68 7.52
N ILE A 384 -5.39 -4.89 7.96
CA ILE A 384 -5.26 -4.04 9.14
C ILE A 384 -6.54 -4.18 9.97
N ASN A 385 -6.39 -4.53 11.25
CA ASN A 385 -7.45 -4.40 12.23
C ASN A 385 -7.42 -3.00 12.85
N LEU A 386 -8.55 -2.31 12.86
CA LEU A 386 -8.70 -1.03 13.55
C LEU A 386 -9.16 -1.29 14.98
N VAL A 387 -8.23 -1.22 15.92
CA VAL A 387 -8.45 -1.55 17.33
C VAL A 387 -8.43 -0.27 18.15
N PHE A 388 -9.31 -0.15 19.13
CA PHE A 388 -9.43 1.02 19.98
C PHE A 388 -8.71 0.81 21.31
N THR A 389 -8.02 1.83 21.80
CA THR A 389 -7.54 1.84 23.19
C THR A 389 -8.74 1.91 24.15
N HIS A 390 -8.51 1.60 25.42
CA HIS A 390 -9.51 1.83 26.49
C HIS A 390 -10.06 3.27 26.54
N ASN A 391 -9.30 4.25 26.05
CA ASN A 391 -9.70 5.66 25.96
C ASN A 391 -10.39 6.02 24.64
N GLY A 392 -10.61 5.05 23.74
CA GLY A 392 -11.30 5.24 22.47
C GLY A 392 -10.42 5.74 21.32
N GLU A 393 -9.09 5.75 21.48
CA GLU A 393 -8.18 6.13 20.40
C GLU A 393 -7.99 4.98 19.41
N PRO A 394 -8.19 5.19 18.10
CA PRO A 394 -8.02 4.14 17.11
C PRO A 394 -6.54 3.90 16.78
N ILE A 395 -6.12 2.65 16.84
CA ILE A 395 -4.79 2.16 16.47
C ILE A 395 -4.96 1.12 15.35
N ALA A 396 -4.31 1.39 14.23
CA ALA A 396 -4.22 0.46 13.11
C ALA A 396 -3.11 -0.55 13.39
N ILE A 397 -3.46 -1.83 13.47
CA ILE A 397 -2.52 -2.95 13.63
C ILE A 397 -2.67 -3.93 12.46
N PRO A 398 -1.63 -4.66 12.05
CA PRO A 398 -1.76 -5.67 11.00
C PRO A 398 -2.84 -6.71 11.32
N ARG A 399 -3.44 -7.30 10.28
CA ARG A 399 -4.33 -8.45 10.43
C ARG A 399 -3.53 -9.59 11.03
N ASP A 400 -4.17 -10.32 11.93
CA ASP A 400 -3.55 -11.36 12.76
C ASP A 400 -2.66 -10.84 13.90
N ALA A 401 -2.52 -9.52 14.08
CA ALA A 401 -1.86 -8.97 15.25
C ALA A 401 -2.55 -9.41 16.54
N THR A 402 -1.74 -9.80 17.52
CA THR A 402 -2.22 -10.16 18.85
C THR A 402 -2.29 -8.94 19.77
N ALA A 403 -2.88 -9.09 20.96
CA ALA A 403 -2.86 -8.05 21.98
C ALA A 403 -1.43 -7.65 22.39
N LEU A 404 -0.47 -8.58 22.26
CA LEU A 404 0.95 -8.34 22.46
C LEU A 404 1.53 -7.48 21.34
N ASP A 405 1.21 -7.78 20.07
CA ASP A 405 1.56 -6.90 18.95
C ASP A 405 1.00 -5.48 19.19
N PHE A 406 -0.29 -5.36 19.56
CA PHE A 406 -0.92 -4.09 19.90
C PHE A 406 -0.17 -3.32 20.99
N ALA A 407 0.36 -3.98 22.01
CA ALA A 407 1.18 -3.33 23.04
C ALA A 407 2.43 -2.66 22.44
N PHE A 408 3.12 -3.32 21.50
CA PHE A 408 4.28 -2.76 20.78
C PHE A 408 3.91 -1.64 19.79
N PHE A 409 2.69 -1.64 19.26
CA PHE A 409 2.17 -0.55 18.43
C PHE A 409 1.74 0.67 19.25
N SER A 410 1.10 0.45 20.40
CA SER A 410 0.61 1.51 21.28
C SER A 410 1.73 2.19 22.07
N ASN A 411 2.55 1.41 22.79
CA ASN A 411 3.66 1.95 23.59
C ASN A 411 4.81 0.94 23.69
N GLN A 412 5.78 1.08 22.80
CA GLN A 412 6.95 0.20 22.68
C GLN A 412 7.77 0.08 23.97
N HIS A 413 7.88 1.14 24.77
CA HIS A 413 8.64 1.11 26.02
C HIS A 413 7.94 0.25 27.09
N MET A 414 6.62 0.39 27.21
CA MET A 414 5.82 -0.37 28.17
C MET A 414 5.51 -1.79 27.69
N ALA A 415 5.50 -2.03 26.37
CA ALA A 415 5.20 -3.33 25.76
C ALA A 415 6.02 -4.49 26.34
N LYS A 416 7.28 -4.23 26.73
CA LYS A 416 8.18 -5.22 27.34
C LYS A 416 7.65 -5.78 28.67
N LYS A 417 6.77 -5.03 29.33
CA LYS A 417 6.17 -5.38 30.62
C LYS A 417 4.74 -5.93 30.49
N ALA A 418 4.24 -6.13 29.28
CA ALA A 418 2.87 -6.60 29.05
C ALA A 418 2.65 -7.97 29.71
N ALA A 419 1.58 -8.09 30.51
CA ALA A 419 1.27 -9.29 31.28
C ALA A 419 -0.10 -9.88 30.92
N LYS A 420 -1.13 -9.05 30.83
CA LYS A 420 -2.51 -9.46 30.50
C LYS A 420 -3.17 -8.44 29.57
N ALA A 421 -4.15 -8.88 28.81
CA ALA A 421 -4.99 -8.00 28.00
C ALA A 421 -6.44 -8.07 28.48
N GLN A 422 -7.18 -6.98 28.32
CA GLN A 422 -8.63 -6.97 28.41
C GLN A 422 -9.16 -6.47 27.08
N ILE A 423 -9.96 -7.31 26.42
CA ILE A 423 -10.51 -7.08 25.08
C ILE A 423 -12.03 -7.05 25.24
N ASN A 424 -12.67 -5.95 24.84
CA ASN A 424 -14.12 -5.73 24.95
C ASN A 424 -14.67 -6.01 26.36
N GLY A 425 -13.90 -5.63 27.39
CA GLY A 425 -14.27 -5.81 28.80
C GLY A 425 -13.90 -7.16 29.41
N LYS A 426 -13.52 -8.18 28.61
CA LYS A 426 -13.13 -9.52 29.10
C LYS A 426 -11.61 -9.67 29.20
N VAL A 427 -11.13 -10.23 30.31
CA VAL A 427 -9.68 -10.50 30.50
C VAL A 427 -9.29 -11.72 29.66
N GLN A 428 -8.27 -11.56 28.81
CA GLN A 428 -7.78 -12.55 27.88
C GLN A 428 -6.24 -12.58 27.83
N PRO A 429 -5.63 -13.68 27.37
CA PRO A 429 -4.18 -13.75 27.18
C PRO A 429 -3.64 -12.71 26.19
N VAL A 430 -2.36 -12.34 26.33
CA VAL A 430 -1.72 -11.35 25.45
C VAL A 430 -1.48 -11.85 24.02
N TRP A 431 -1.46 -13.16 23.79
CA TRP A 431 -1.36 -13.76 22.45
C TRP A 431 -2.72 -13.89 21.75
N THR A 432 -3.79 -13.40 22.36
CA THR A 432 -5.12 -13.38 21.72
C THR A 432 -5.06 -12.49 20.48
N LYS A 433 -5.48 -13.03 19.35
CA LYS A 433 -5.62 -12.31 18.08
C LYS A 433 -6.72 -11.26 18.21
N LEU A 434 -6.45 -10.06 17.71
CA LEU A 434 -7.37 -8.94 17.74
C LEU A 434 -8.16 -8.82 16.45
N GLU A 435 -9.39 -8.34 16.54
CA GLU A 435 -10.29 -8.05 15.42
C GLU A 435 -10.56 -6.55 15.29
N SER A 436 -11.02 -6.11 14.12
CA SER A 436 -11.43 -4.72 13.94
C SER A 436 -12.62 -4.38 14.84
N GLY A 437 -12.56 -3.25 15.54
CA GLY A 437 -13.61 -2.83 16.48
C GLY A 437 -13.27 -3.13 17.94
N ASP A 438 -12.29 -4.00 18.21
CA ASP A 438 -11.92 -4.39 19.57
C ASP A 438 -11.46 -3.20 20.41
N ARG A 439 -11.90 -3.15 21.67
CA ARG A 439 -11.38 -2.24 22.70
C ARG A 439 -10.38 -2.96 23.57
N VAL A 440 -9.12 -2.55 23.50
CA VAL A 440 -8.01 -3.23 24.16
C VAL A 440 -7.41 -2.37 25.26
N LYS A 441 -7.28 -2.97 26.44
CA LYS A 441 -6.52 -2.46 27.59
C LYS A 441 -5.41 -3.46 27.93
N ILE A 442 -4.17 -3.01 27.93
CA ILE A 442 -3.02 -3.84 28.32
C ILE A 442 -2.67 -3.56 29.79
N PHE A 443 -2.53 -4.62 30.57
CA PHE A 443 -2.01 -4.58 31.93
C PHE A 443 -0.52 -4.89 31.92
N TYR A 444 0.25 -4.01 32.54
CA TYR A 444 1.70 -4.10 32.61
C TYR A 444 2.11 -4.60 34.00
N SER A 445 3.12 -5.47 34.05
CA SER A 445 3.77 -5.90 35.29
C SER A 445 4.94 -4.96 35.66
N ASN A 446 5.48 -5.11 36.87
CA ASN A 446 6.64 -4.34 37.30
C ASN A 446 7.96 -4.84 36.69
N THR A 447 8.00 -6.10 36.25
CA THR A 447 9.19 -6.77 35.70
C THR A 447 9.11 -6.94 34.18
N ASN A 448 10.25 -7.17 33.53
CA ASN A 448 10.29 -7.46 32.10
C ASN A 448 9.79 -8.89 31.84
N GLN A 449 8.86 -9.05 30.91
CA GLN A 449 8.20 -10.33 30.61
C GLN A 449 8.70 -10.96 29.30
N ILE A 450 9.62 -10.30 28.59
CA ILE A 450 10.13 -10.78 27.30
C ILE A 450 10.84 -12.13 27.46
N GLY A 451 10.33 -13.15 26.77
CA GLY A 451 10.97 -14.46 26.60
C GLY A 451 11.01 -14.89 25.14
N SER A 452 11.79 -15.93 24.83
CA SER A 452 11.87 -16.54 23.48
C SER A 452 10.50 -16.98 22.96
N GLN A 453 9.66 -17.49 23.86
CA GLN A 453 8.28 -17.87 23.61
C GLN A 453 7.40 -16.75 23.03
N TRP A 454 7.70 -15.47 23.29
CA TRP A 454 6.94 -14.37 22.69
C TRP A 454 7.09 -14.29 21.17
N LEU A 455 8.18 -14.82 20.60
CA LEU A 455 8.36 -14.87 19.13
C LEU A 455 7.31 -15.74 18.43
N ALA A 456 6.74 -16.71 19.14
CA ALA A 456 5.63 -17.53 18.64
C ALA A 456 4.25 -16.84 18.79
N PHE A 457 4.17 -15.80 19.62
CA PHE A 457 2.92 -15.10 19.98
C PHE A 457 2.74 -13.76 19.26
N VAL A 458 3.79 -13.25 18.62
CA VAL A 458 3.73 -12.02 17.82
C VAL A 458 3.70 -12.35 16.34
N ASN A 459 2.82 -11.70 15.62
CA ASN A 459 2.67 -11.92 14.18
C ASN A 459 3.30 -10.79 13.36
N THR A 460 3.72 -9.69 14.00
CA THR A 460 4.28 -8.52 13.30
C THR A 460 5.80 -8.48 13.31
N ASP A 461 6.41 -8.12 12.17
CA ASP A 461 7.87 -8.02 12.03
C ASP A 461 8.48 -6.99 12.97
N LYS A 462 7.74 -5.90 13.24
CA LYS A 462 8.15 -4.88 14.20
C LYS A 462 8.29 -5.46 15.62
N ALA A 463 7.28 -6.20 16.09
CA ALA A 463 7.34 -6.82 17.41
C ALA A 463 8.42 -7.90 17.48
N LYS A 464 8.55 -8.72 16.41
CA LYS A 464 9.62 -9.74 16.30
C LYS A 464 11.00 -9.12 16.39
N ALA A 465 11.28 -8.06 15.64
CA ALA A 465 12.58 -7.38 15.64
C ALA A 465 12.92 -6.80 17.03
N GLU A 466 11.94 -6.18 17.70
CA GLU A 466 12.13 -5.62 19.04
C GLU A 466 12.35 -6.70 20.11
N ILE A 467 11.60 -7.81 20.03
CA ILE A 467 11.79 -8.96 20.92
C ILE A 467 13.15 -9.61 20.68
N GLN A 468 13.53 -9.87 19.43
CA GLN A 468 14.84 -10.42 19.08
C GLN A 468 15.98 -9.54 19.55
N LYS A 469 15.86 -8.21 19.39
CA LYS A 469 16.84 -7.25 19.90
C LYS A 469 16.95 -7.32 21.42
N ALA A 470 15.83 -7.38 22.13
CA ALA A 470 15.81 -7.50 23.60
C ALA A 470 16.40 -8.84 24.09
N ILE A 471 16.09 -9.95 23.41
CA ILE A 471 16.67 -11.27 23.69
C ILE A 471 18.17 -11.24 23.40
N LYS A 472 18.60 -10.71 22.26
CA LYS A 472 20.03 -10.60 21.91
C LYS A 472 20.79 -9.77 22.92
N LEU A 473 20.23 -8.65 23.39
CA LEU A 473 20.84 -7.85 24.47
C LEU A 473 20.92 -8.63 25.79
N THR A 474 19.92 -9.44 26.10
CA THR A 474 19.91 -10.29 27.31
C THR A 474 20.90 -11.45 27.19
N VAL A 475 20.99 -12.08 26.03
CA VAL A 475 21.93 -13.16 25.71
C VAL A 475 23.34 -12.62 25.65
N HIS A 476 23.60 -11.48 24.99
CA HIS A 476 24.93 -10.84 24.98
C HIS A 476 25.33 -10.40 26.39
N LYS A 477 24.39 -9.96 27.22
CA LYS A 477 24.66 -9.66 28.63
C LYS A 477 25.06 -10.92 29.41
N LYS A 478 24.47 -12.08 29.11
CA LYS A 478 24.84 -13.39 29.68
C LYS A 478 26.10 -14.02 29.06
N MET A 479 26.35 -13.84 27.76
CA MET A 479 27.50 -14.38 27.03
C MET A 479 28.80 -13.66 27.39
N ARG A 480 28.72 -12.33 27.63
CA ARG A 480 29.81 -11.57 28.27
C ARG A 480 30.22 -12.09 29.66
N GLU A 481 29.49 -13.05 30.23
CA GLU A 481 29.87 -13.79 31.44
C GLU A 481 30.63 -15.09 31.16
N PHE A 482 31.00 -15.44 29.91
CA PHE A 482 31.78 -16.65 29.59
C PHE A 482 32.92 -16.40 28.60
N ALA A 483 33.99 -17.16 28.73
CA ALA A 483 35.11 -17.18 27.79
C ALA A 483 35.61 -18.61 27.57
N LYS A 484 36.30 -18.81 26.45
CA LYS A 484 36.93 -20.06 26.04
C LYS A 484 38.44 -19.88 25.98
N ILE A 485 39.18 -20.73 26.67
CA ILE A 485 40.63 -20.85 26.56
C ILE A 485 40.92 -22.11 25.74
N LYS A 486 41.61 -21.95 24.62
CA LYS A 486 42.10 -23.07 23.80
C LYS A 486 43.61 -23.20 23.99
N VAL A 487 44.07 -24.39 24.40
CA VAL A 487 45.48 -24.75 24.57
C VAL A 487 45.82 -25.84 23.55
N VAL A 488 46.90 -25.66 22.80
CA VAL A 488 47.44 -26.64 21.86
C VAL A 488 48.87 -26.96 22.28
N CYS A 489 49.18 -28.24 22.46
CA CYS A 489 50.46 -28.73 22.97
C CYS A 489 50.79 -30.10 22.36
N VAL A 490 52.03 -30.56 22.50
CA VAL A 490 52.40 -31.95 22.16
C VAL A 490 51.75 -32.91 23.17
N ASP A 491 51.21 -34.03 22.67
CA ASP A 491 50.50 -35.00 23.50
C ASP A 491 51.45 -35.72 24.47
N ARG A 492 51.10 -35.72 25.77
CA ARG A 492 51.81 -36.45 26.83
C ARG A 492 50.91 -36.69 28.03
N ALA A 493 51.22 -37.77 28.76
CA ALA A 493 50.49 -38.13 29.97
C ALA A 493 50.53 -36.99 31.02
N GLY A 494 49.38 -36.71 31.64
CA GLY A 494 49.25 -35.75 32.74
C GLY A 494 48.97 -34.30 32.33
N LEU A 495 48.86 -34.00 31.03
CA LEU A 495 48.72 -32.63 30.54
C LEU A 495 47.41 -31.95 30.99
N LEU A 496 46.28 -32.65 30.91
CA LEU A 496 44.99 -32.18 31.46
C LEU A 496 45.07 -31.88 32.96
N ALA A 497 45.81 -32.70 33.72
CA ALA A 497 45.98 -32.51 35.15
C ALA A 497 46.84 -31.27 35.46
N GLU A 498 47.86 -31.00 34.64
CA GLU A 498 48.69 -29.80 34.75
C GLU A 498 47.89 -28.53 34.44
N GLN A 499 47.09 -28.54 33.37
CA GLN A 499 46.20 -27.44 33.01
C GLN A 499 45.14 -27.20 34.11
N ALA A 500 44.48 -28.25 34.60
CA ALA A 500 43.48 -28.15 35.66
C ALA A 500 44.09 -27.58 36.96
N LYS A 501 45.32 -27.97 37.32
CA LYS A 501 46.05 -27.41 38.46
C LYS A 501 46.30 -25.91 38.32
N ILE A 502 46.68 -25.45 37.12
CA ILE A 502 46.89 -24.01 36.86
C ILE A 502 45.57 -23.24 36.99
N MET A 503 44.47 -23.78 36.47
CA MET A 503 43.15 -23.16 36.60
C MET A 503 42.70 -23.08 38.06
N ALA A 504 42.84 -24.18 38.82
CA ALA A 504 42.52 -24.23 40.24
C ALA A 504 43.39 -23.26 41.08
N LYS A 505 44.71 -23.21 40.81
CA LYS A 505 45.65 -22.29 41.48
C LYS A 505 45.26 -20.83 41.30
N ASN A 506 44.72 -20.48 40.13
CA ASN A 506 44.27 -19.13 39.81
C ASN A 506 42.78 -18.89 40.14
N LYS A 507 42.13 -19.82 40.86
CA LYS A 507 40.71 -19.75 41.28
C LYS A 507 39.75 -19.55 40.10
N ILE A 508 40.02 -20.21 38.97
CA ILE A 508 39.15 -20.15 37.79
C ILE A 508 38.28 -21.39 37.75
N ASP A 509 36.97 -21.20 37.85
CA ASP A 509 35.99 -22.27 37.70
C ASP A 509 35.93 -22.75 36.24
N LEU A 510 36.21 -24.03 36.05
CA LEU A 510 36.04 -24.73 34.79
C LEU A 510 34.59 -25.21 34.67
N GLY A 511 33.87 -24.69 33.68
CA GLY A 511 32.50 -25.12 33.39
C GLY A 511 32.47 -26.41 32.57
N ASN A 512 33.11 -26.39 31.40
CA ASN A 512 33.22 -27.55 30.53
C ASN A 512 34.64 -27.62 29.93
N THR A 513 35.15 -28.83 29.72
CA THR A 513 36.47 -29.05 29.12
C THR A 513 36.34 -30.08 28.01
N LEU A 514 36.67 -29.70 26.78
CA LEU A 514 36.77 -30.61 25.65
C LEU A 514 38.23 -30.88 25.35
N SER A 515 38.55 -32.12 25.01
CA SER A 515 39.92 -32.55 24.75
C SER A 515 39.96 -33.52 23.60
N ARG A 516 40.91 -33.33 22.69
CA ARG A 516 41.09 -34.21 21.53
C ARG A 516 42.55 -34.24 21.09
N VAL A 517 43.00 -35.42 20.67
CA VAL A 517 44.19 -35.56 19.83
C VAL A 517 43.85 -35.03 18.44
N ASN A 518 44.72 -34.22 17.86
CA ASN A 518 44.54 -33.66 16.53
C ASN A 518 44.95 -34.68 15.46
N ASP A 519 44.58 -34.41 14.21
CA ASP A 519 44.77 -35.34 13.07
C ASP A 519 46.24 -35.69 12.78
N ASP A 520 47.18 -34.92 13.33
CA ASP A 520 48.63 -35.19 13.24
C ASP A 520 49.12 -36.28 14.20
N ASN A 521 48.26 -36.79 15.09
CA ASN A 521 48.57 -37.75 16.16
C ASN A 521 49.74 -37.34 17.07
N VAL A 522 50.14 -36.07 17.03
CA VAL A 522 51.28 -35.51 17.78
C VAL A 522 50.80 -34.39 18.69
N THR A 523 49.79 -33.64 18.28
CA THR A 523 49.29 -32.49 19.03
C THR A 523 47.95 -32.77 19.68
N TYR A 524 47.76 -32.18 20.84
CA TYR A 524 46.59 -32.30 21.69
C TYR A 524 45.98 -30.92 21.89
N THR A 525 44.67 -30.81 21.66
CA THR A 525 43.91 -29.58 21.86
C THR A 525 42.98 -29.72 23.06
N THR A 526 43.11 -28.79 24.01
CA THR A 526 42.17 -28.62 25.12
C THR A 526 41.39 -27.31 24.96
N GLU A 527 40.06 -27.39 25.05
CA GLU A 527 39.18 -26.24 25.09
C GLU A 527 38.50 -26.15 26.47
N MET A 528 38.80 -25.11 27.23
CA MET A 528 38.29 -24.87 28.58
C MET A 528 37.29 -23.70 28.55
N TYR A 529 36.04 -23.96 28.94
CA TYR A 529 34.97 -22.97 29.02
C TYR A 529 34.87 -22.46 30.45
N ILE A 530 35.00 -21.15 30.65
CA ILE A 530 35.08 -20.49 31.96
C ILE A 530 34.07 -19.35 32.07
N LYS A 531 33.69 -18.99 33.31
CA LYS A 531 32.86 -17.81 33.58
C LYS A 531 33.74 -16.57 33.74
N THR A 532 33.51 -15.49 32.99
CA THR A 532 34.29 -14.25 33.04
C THR A 532 33.87 -13.40 34.23
N GLY A 533 34.49 -13.66 35.39
CA GLY A 533 34.31 -12.88 36.62
C GLY A 533 35.51 -12.04 37.06
N GLU A 534 36.75 -12.42 36.68
CA GLU A 534 37.96 -11.86 37.31
C GLU A 534 39.15 -11.71 36.34
N GLY A 535 39.22 -10.60 35.61
CA GLY A 535 40.19 -10.41 34.52
C GLY A 535 41.67 -10.51 34.90
N LYS A 536 42.07 -10.17 36.14
CA LYS A 536 43.48 -10.27 36.59
C LYS A 536 43.94 -11.72 36.80
N ASN A 537 43.08 -12.57 37.35
CA ASN A 537 43.38 -13.99 37.60
C ASN A 537 43.41 -14.78 36.29
N LEU A 538 42.53 -14.42 35.36
CA LEU A 538 42.49 -15.00 34.01
C LEU A 538 43.79 -14.76 33.23
N GLN A 539 44.30 -13.52 33.23
CA GLN A 539 45.53 -13.20 32.51
C GLN A 539 46.74 -13.94 33.10
N LYS A 540 46.79 -14.11 34.43
CA LYS A 540 47.83 -14.87 35.12
C LYS A 540 47.79 -16.36 34.74
N ALA A 541 46.59 -16.96 34.72
CA ALA A 541 46.41 -18.34 34.30
C ALA A 541 46.84 -18.57 32.85
N ILE A 542 46.49 -17.67 31.93
CA ILE A 542 46.92 -17.76 30.51
C ILE A 542 48.44 -17.72 30.40
N ASN A 543 49.10 -16.83 31.15
CA ASN A 543 50.56 -16.75 31.16
C ASN A 543 51.23 -18.00 31.76
N GLU A 544 50.61 -18.66 32.73
CA GLU A 544 51.09 -19.93 33.28
C GLU A 544 50.84 -21.09 32.30
N LEU A 545 49.69 -21.15 31.64
CA LEU A 545 49.39 -22.16 30.60
C LEU A 545 50.38 -22.09 29.43
N LYS A 546 50.79 -20.88 29.01
CA LYS A 546 51.82 -20.68 27.97
C LYS A 546 53.19 -21.20 28.37
N LYS A 547 53.46 -21.42 29.66
CA LYS A 547 54.74 -21.92 30.17
C LYS A 547 54.78 -23.44 30.33
N ILE A 548 53.66 -24.15 30.12
CA ILE A 548 53.67 -25.61 30.10
C ILE A 548 54.61 -26.05 28.96
N LYS A 549 55.56 -26.95 29.27
CA LYS A 549 56.52 -27.48 28.31
C LYS A 549 55.79 -28.05 27.08
N GLU A 550 56.30 -27.75 25.89
CA GLU A 550 55.74 -28.19 24.59
C GLU A 550 54.35 -27.62 24.26
N THR A 551 53.98 -26.48 24.86
CA THR A 551 52.78 -25.71 24.46
C THR A 551 53.06 -24.91 23.20
N LEU A 552 52.28 -25.14 22.15
CA LEU A 552 52.39 -24.49 20.86
C LEU A 552 51.58 -23.18 20.83
N ASN A 553 50.36 -23.19 21.39
CA ASN A 553 49.49 -22.02 21.35
C ASN A 553 48.50 -22.00 22.52
N VAL A 554 48.21 -20.79 23.02
CA VAL A 554 47.12 -20.53 23.97
C VAL A 554 46.34 -19.32 23.51
N THR A 555 45.07 -19.50 23.17
CA THR A 555 44.17 -18.43 22.72
C THR A 555 42.98 -18.26 23.66
N LEU A 556 42.64 -17.02 23.97
CA LEU A 556 41.44 -16.65 24.71
C LEU A 556 40.42 -16.05 23.75
N GLU A 557 39.21 -16.58 23.77
CA GLU A 557 38.07 -16.09 23.01
C GLU A 557 36.92 -15.77 23.98
N TYR A 558 36.45 -14.52 23.97
CA TYR A 558 35.25 -14.14 24.74
C TYR A 558 34.02 -14.59 23.95
N LEU A 559 33.12 -15.33 24.59
CA LEU A 559 31.96 -15.96 23.94
C LEU A 559 30.73 -15.05 23.93
#